data_AF-A0A421BPX3-F1
#
_entry.id   AF-A0A421BPX3-F1
#
_cell.length_a   1.000
_cell.length_b   1.000
_cell.length_c   1.000
_cell.angle_alpha   90.00
_cell.angle_beta   90.00
_cell.angle_gamma   90.00
#
_symmetry.space_group_name_H-M   'P 1'
#
loop_
_entity.id
_entity.type
_entity.pdbx_description
1 polymer ?
#
loop_
_entity_poly.entity_id
_entity_poly.type
_entity_poly.pdbx_seq_one_letter_code
_entity_poly.pdbx_strand_id
1 'polypeptide(L)'
;MRIRCRSELAALVLVLLAACKPGGERAAAPLPPVGEAKVALERAACVKRGGDWITRGDAQLCATRTRDNGKACRTASDCQGACLARSQTCAPVIPLTGCNEIITSVGMRVTECVN
;
A
#
# COMPACT_ATOMS: atom_id res chain seq x y z
N MET A 1 19.27 -23.78 62.73
CA MET A 1 19.93 -23.50 61.43
C MET A 1 19.12 -24.19 60.33
N ARG A 2 18.84 -23.54 59.18
CA ARG A 2 18.07 -24.04 57.98
C ARG A 2 16.64 -23.50 57.71
N ILE A 3 16.34 -22.22 57.96
CA ILE A 3 15.09 -21.61 57.45
C ILE A 3 15.33 -20.41 56.51
N ARG A 4 16.38 -19.60 56.73
CA ARG A 4 16.69 -18.41 55.90
C ARG A 4 17.14 -18.68 54.46
N CYS A 5 17.74 -19.84 54.18
CA CYS A 5 18.26 -20.15 52.84
C CYS A 5 17.15 -20.53 51.84
N ARG A 6 16.02 -21.08 52.32
CA ARG A 6 14.88 -21.49 51.47
C ARG A 6 13.97 -20.32 51.08
N SER A 7 13.87 -19.31 51.93
CA SER A 7 13.02 -18.12 51.73
C SER A 7 13.57 -17.18 50.66
N GLU A 8 14.90 -17.03 50.55
CA GLU A 8 15.50 -16.15 49.53
C GLU A 8 15.46 -16.75 48.13
N LEU A 9 15.64 -18.07 48.02
CA LEU A 9 15.46 -18.80 46.76
C LEU A 9 14.01 -18.71 46.25
N ALA A 10 13.02 -18.78 47.15
CA ALA A 10 11.61 -18.63 46.78
C ALA A 10 11.30 -17.21 46.27
N ALA A 11 11.83 -16.18 46.92
CA ALA A 11 11.65 -14.79 46.51
C ALA A 11 12.32 -14.49 45.15
N LEU A 12 13.53 -14.99 44.91
CA LEU A 12 14.23 -14.86 43.63
C LEU A 12 13.49 -15.57 42.49
N VAL A 13 12.95 -16.76 42.74
CA VAL A 13 12.15 -17.51 41.76
C VAL A 13 10.87 -16.75 41.42
N LEU A 14 10.17 -16.18 42.41
CA LEU A 14 8.97 -15.35 42.19
C LEU A 14 9.25 -14.08 41.37
N VAL A 15 10.40 -13.43 41.57
CA VAL A 15 10.82 -12.25 40.78
C VAL A 15 11.17 -12.65 39.34
N LEU A 16 11.81 -13.80 39.13
CA LEU A 16 12.10 -14.34 37.79
C LEU A 16 10.82 -14.73 37.02
N LEU A 17 9.80 -15.24 37.72
CA LEU A 17 8.49 -15.57 37.13
C LEU A 17 7.67 -14.34 36.73
N ALA A 18 7.83 -13.21 37.43
CA ALA A 18 7.13 -11.96 37.10
C ALA A 18 7.67 -11.28 35.82
N ALA A 19 8.91 -11.58 35.41
CA ALA A 19 9.52 -11.06 34.19
C ALA A 19 8.98 -11.72 32.91
N CYS A 20 8.34 -12.89 33.02
CA CYS A 20 7.68 -13.59 31.92
C CYS A 20 6.18 -13.30 31.83
N LYS A 21 5.70 -12.14 32.31
CA LYS A 21 4.32 -11.72 31.99
C LYS A 21 4.26 -11.39 30.48
N PRO A 22 3.54 -12.16 29.65
CA PRO A 22 3.33 -11.79 28.26
C PRO A 22 2.51 -10.50 28.24
N GLY A 23 3.06 -9.47 27.61
CA GLY A 23 2.32 -8.26 27.23
C GLY A 23 2.09 -7.26 28.37
N GLY A 24 3.16 -6.71 28.93
CA GLY A 24 3.09 -5.35 29.45
C GLY A 24 2.79 -4.39 28.30
N GLU A 25 1.73 -3.60 28.45
CA GLU A 25 1.25 -2.55 27.56
C GLU A 25 2.36 -1.53 27.21
N ARG A 26 3.24 -1.89 26.26
CA ARG A 26 3.65 -0.88 25.29
C ARG A 26 2.35 -0.58 24.56
N ALA A 27 1.77 0.61 24.76
CA ALA A 27 0.57 1.05 24.04
C ALA A 27 0.77 0.68 22.56
N ALA A 28 0.15 -0.42 22.14
CA ALA A 28 0.29 -0.89 20.78
C ALA A 28 -0.30 0.22 19.94
N ALA A 29 0.46 0.72 18.98
CA ALA A 29 -0.06 1.72 18.05
C ALA A 29 -1.42 1.23 17.55
N PRO A 30 -2.44 2.11 17.47
CA PRO A 30 -3.75 1.71 16.98
C PRO A 30 -3.59 0.93 15.69
N LEU A 31 -4.23 -0.24 15.60
CA LEU A 31 -4.19 -1.03 14.39
C LEU A 31 -4.71 -0.19 13.21
N PRO A 32 -4.14 -0.33 12.01
CA PRO A 32 -4.64 0.39 10.85
C PRO A 32 -6.12 0.01 10.61
N PRO A 33 -6.94 0.96 10.10
CA PRO A 33 -8.32 0.67 9.78
C PRO A 33 -8.40 -0.42 8.70
N VAL A 34 -9.43 -1.26 8.78
CA VAL A 34 -9.75 -2.32 7.83
C VAL A 34 -11.19 -2.17 7.33
N GLY A 35 -11.55 -2.92 6.28
CA GLY A 35 -12.91 -2.90 5.72
C GLY A 35 -13.36 -1.51 5.28
N GLU A 36 -14.60 -1.15 5.59
CA GLU A 36 -15.21 0.12 5.19
C GLU A 36 -14.43 1.35 5.67
N ALA A 37 -13.89 1.30 6.90
CA ALA A 37 -13.10 2.39 7.45
C ALA A 37 -11.82 2.63 6.63
N LYS A 38 -11.19 1.55 6.13
CA LYS A 38 -10.04 1.65 5.24
C LYS A 38 -10.42 2.26 3.90
N VAL A 39 -11.51 1.78 3.30
CA VAL A 39 -12.02 2.27 2.01
C VAL A 39 -12.35 3.77 2.10
N ALA A 40 -12.98 4.21 3.18
CA ALA A 40 -13.28 5.62 3.42
C ALA A 40 -12.01 6.48 3.50
N LEU A 41 -10.97 5.98 4.19
CA LEU A 41 -9.66 6.64 4.29
C LEU A 41 -8.99 6.76 2.92
N GLU A 42 -8.95 5.69 2.14
CA GLU A 42 -8.35 5.66 0.80
C GLU A 42 -9.10 6.57 -0.18
N ARG A 43 -10.45 6.58 -0.12
CA ARG A 43 -11.29 7.50 -0.89
C ARG A 43 -10.98 8.96 -0.54
N ALA A 44 -10.94 9.29 0.74
CA ALA A 44 -10.62 10.65 1.19
C ALA A 44 -9.22 11.07 0.73
N ALA A 45 -8.23 10.18 0.84
CA ALA A 45 -6.87 10.42 0.36
C ALA A 45 -6.83 10.64 -1.15
N CYS A 46 -7.57 9.85 -1.94
CA CYS A 46 -7.67 9.98 -3.39
C CYS A 46 -8.21 11.35 -3.83
N VAL A 47 -9.34 11.76 -3.26
CA VAL A 47 -9.96 13.04 -3.58
C VAL A 47 -9.07 14.20 -3.15
N LYS A 48 -8.44 14.10 -1.96
CA LYS A 48 -7.51 15.13 -1.45
C LYS A 48 -6.34 15.39 -2.39
N ARG A 49 -5.83 14.37 -3.07
CA ARG A 49 -4.74 14.50 -4.07
C ARG A 49 -5.22 14.83 -5.48
N GLY A 50 -6.51 15.13 -5.66
CA GLY A 50 -7.12 15.50 -6.94
C GLY A 50 -7.40 14.31 -7.86
N GLY A 51 -7.47 13.09 -7.31
CA GLY A 51 -7.89 11.90 -8.04
C GLY A 51 -9.42 11.73 -8.02
N ASP A 52 -9.91 10.97 -8.99
CA ASP A 52 -11.30 10.53 -9.11
C ASP A 52 -11.45 9.16 -8.44
N TRP A 53 -12.31 9.05 -7.43
CA TRP A 53 -12.65 7.75 -6.84
C TRP A 53 -13.69 7.06 -7.71
N ILE A 54 -13.30 5.98 -8.39
CA ILE A 54 -14.15 5.30 -9.37
C ILE A 54 -14.45 3.87 -8.95
N THR A 55 -15.58 3.36 -9.41
CA THR A 55 -15.98 1.96 -9.27
C THR A 55 -15.91 1.27 -10.63
N ARG A 56 -15.28 0.10 -10.67
CA ARG A 56 -15.10 -0.75 -11.85
C ARG A 56 -15.42 -2.18 -11.44
N GLY A 57 -16.58 -2.68 -11.87
CA GLY A 57 -17.12 -3.94 -11.33
C GLY A 57 -17.26 -3.84 -9.81
N ASP A 58 -16.74 -4.84 -9.10
CA ASP A 58 -16.74 -4.88 -7.64
C ASP A 58 -15.53 -4.18 -7.00
N ALA A 59 -14.63 -3.61 -7.81
CA ALA A 59 -13.44 -2.91 -7.34
C ALA A 59 -13.66 -1.39 -7.28
N GLN A 60 -13.02 -0.76 -6.31
CA GLN A 60 -12.95 0.70 -6.18
C GLN A 60 -11.48 1.11 -6.21
N LEU A 61 -11.17 2.15 -6.99
CA LEU A 61 -9.80 2.64 -7.10
C LEU A 61 -9.74 4.15 -7.25
N CYS A 62 -8.56 4.69 -6.96
CA CYS A 62 -8.23 6.06 -7.24
C CYS A 62 -7.65 6.20 -8.65
N ALA A 63 -8.38 6.88 -9.54
CA ALA A 63 -7.91 7.21 -10.87
C ALA A 63 -7.41 8.66 -10.91
N THR A 64 -6.28 8.93 -11.56
CA THR A 64 -5.75 10.28 -11.75
C THR A 64 -5.61 10.56 -13.24
N ARG A 65 -6.21 11.65 -13.74
CA ARG A 65 -6.00 12.08 -15.13
C ARG A 65 -4.57 12.56 -15.32
N THR A 66 -3.94 12.12 -16.39
CA THR A 66 -2.60 12.58 -16.75
C THR A 66 -2.67 13.97 -17.42
N ARG A 67 -1.63 14.77 -17.23
CA ARG A 67 -1.53 16.11 -17.86
C ARG A 67 -0.94 16.06 -19.28
N ASP A 68 -0.35 14.93 -19.64
CA ASP A 68 0.28 14.68 -20.93
C ASP A 68 -0.51 13.73 -21.82
N ASN A 69 -1.76 13.42 -21.45
CA ASN A 69 -2.68 12.61 -22.26
C ASN A 69 -2.62 13.00 -23.75
N GLY A 70 -2.39 12.00 -24.62
CA GLY A 70 -2.37 12.18 -26.07
C GLY A 70 -1.09 12.81 -26.63
N LYS A 71 -0.15 13.27 -25.78
CA LYS A 71 1.17 13.71 -26.26
C LYS A 71 1.94 12.52 -26.82
N ALA A 72 2.70 12.77 -27.90
CA ALA A 72 3.54 11.74 -28.51
C ALA A 72 4.64 11.28 -27.53
N CYS A 73 4.92 9.98 -27.52
CA CYS A 73 5.93 9.36 -26.68
C CYS A 73 6.71 8.28 -27.46
N ARG A 74 7.93 8.00 -27.01
CA ARG A 74 8.77 6.90 -27.51
C ARG A 74 8.89 5.78 -26.50
N THR A 75 8.96 6.10 -25.22
CA THR A 75 9.06 5.15 -24.10
C THR A 75 8.16 5.60 -22.96
N ALA A 76 7.87 4.70 -22.01
CA ALA A 76 7.10 5.06 -20.82
C ALA A 76 7.73 6.21 -20.01
N SER A 77 9.06 6.41 -20.10
CA SER A 77 9.77 7.47 -19.40
C SER A 77 9.40 8.88 -19.89
N ASP A 78 8.78 9.00 -21.06
CA ASP A 78 8.31 10.28 -21.62
C ASP A 78 6.97 10.73 -21.00
N CYS A 79 6.30 9.86 -20.25
CA CYS A 79 4.93 10.05 -19.79
C CYS A 79 4.81 10.01 -18.26
N GLN A 80 3.79 10.68 -17.72
CA GLN A 80 3.36 10.51 -16.32
C GLN A 80 2.83 9.11 -16.04
N GLY A 81 2.22 8.49 -17.06
CA GLY A 81 1.71 7.12 -17.04
C GLY A 81 2.40 6.25 -18.10
N ALA A 82 1.64 5.39 -18.76
CA ALA A 82 2.18 4.53 -19.82
C ALA A 82 2.27 5.24 -21.18
N CYS A 83 3.24 4.83 -22.01
CA CYS A 83 3.26 5.13 -23.44
C CYS A 83 2.51 4.04 -24.21
N LEU A 84 1.35 4.36 -24.80
CA LEU A 84 0.50 3.38 -25.49
C LEU A 84 1.17 2.92 -26.78
N ALA A 85 1.38 1.62 -26.96
CA ALA A 85 2.14 1.09 -28.08
C ALA A 85 1.41 1.27 -29.43
N ARG A 86 0.08 1.23 -29.42
CA ARG A 86 -0.75 1.37 -30.63
C ARG A 86 -0.70 2.77 -31.23
N SER A 87 -0.79 3.80 -30.39
CA SER A 87 -0.85 5.20 -30.83
C SER A 87 0.45 5.96 -30.64
N GLN A 88 1.40 5.41 -29.86
CA GLN A 88 2.61 6.10 -29.42
C GLN A 88 2.30 7.43 -28.74
N THR A 89 1.27 7.42 -27.89
CA THR A 89 0.85 8.59 -27.09
C THR A 89 0.75 8.24 -25.61
N CYS A 90 0.95 9.24 -24.74
CA CYS A 90 0.79 9.06 -23.30
C CYS A 90 -0.66 8.73 -22.92
N ALA A 91 -0.82 7.80 -21.99
CA ALA A 91 -2.10 7.33 -21.49
C ALA A 91 -2.91 8.44 -20.80
N PRO A 92 -4.26 8.40 -20.85
CA PRO A 92 -5.12 9.45 -20.30
C PRO A 92 -5.26 9.42 -18.77
N VAL A 93 -5.00 8.29 -18.14
CA VAL A 93 -5.30 8.04 -16.73
C VAL A 93 -4.29 7.09 -16.11
N ILE A 94 -4.08 7.22 -14.80
CA ILE A 94 -3.28 6.33 -13.96
C ILE A 94 -4.15 5.83 -12.80
N PRO A 95 -4.17 4.51 -12.51
CA PRO A 95 -3.57 3.45 -13.29
C PRO A 95 -4.34 3.22 -14.61
N LEU A 96 -3.64 2.69 -15.62
CA LEU A 96 -4.26 2.24 -16.86
C LEU A 96 -4.77 0.81 -16.67
N THR A 97 -5.97 0.69 -16.11
CA THR A 97 -6.59 -0.61 -15.78
C THR A 97 -6.86 -1.47 -17.02
N GLY A 98 -6.86 -2.79 -16.85
CA GLY A 98 -6.99 -3.77 -17.91
C GLY A 98 -5.64 -4.12 -18.56
N CYS A 99 -5.69 -4.99 -19.58
CA CYS A 99 -4.53 -5.38 -20.36
C CYS A 99 -4.34 -4.44 -21.56
N ASN A 100 -3.21 -3.73 -21.59
CA ASN A 100 -2.90 -2.73 -22.58
C ASN A 100 -1.52 -2.98 -23.19
N GLU A 101 -1.36 -2.76 -24.49
CA GLU A 101 -0.05 -2.78 -25.13
C GLU A 101 0.65 -1.44 -24.87
N ILE A 102 1.82 -1.49 -24.24
CA ILE A 102 2.61 -0.31 -23.88
C ILE A 102 4.04 -0.43 -24.38
N ILE A 103 4.74 0.69 -24.44
CA ILE A 103 6.19 0.73 -24.62
C ILE A 103 6.82 0.99 -23.26
N THR A 104 7.65 0.06 -22.78
CA THR A 104 8.35 0.18 -21.50
C THR A 104 9.36 1.33 -21.50
N SER A 105 9.93 1.63 -20.34
CA SER A 105 10.97 2.65 -20.19
C SER A 105 12.24 2.39 -21.02
N VAL A 106 12.51 1.12 -21.35
CA VAL A 106 13.64 0.70 -22.21
C VAL A 106 13.23 0.50 -23.67
N GLY A 107 12.02 0.91 -24.06
CA GLY A 107 11.57 0.89 -25.45
C GLY A 107 10.99 -0.45 -25.93
N MET A 108 10.79 -1.43 -25.04
CA MET A 108 10.20 -2.72 -25.42
C MET A 108 8.69 -2.62 -25.51
N ARG A 109 8.09 -3.21 -26.55
CA ARG A 109 6.64 -3.38 -26.64
C ARG A 109 6.23 -4.60 -25.82
N VAL A 110 5.32 -4.39 -24.86
CA VAL A 110 4.79 -5.45 -24.00
C VAL A 110 3.29 -5.26 -23.78
N THR A 111 2.61 -6.33 -23.39
CA THR A 111 1.25 -6.26 -22.84
C THR A 111 1.34 -6.21 -21.33
N GLU A 112 0.89 -5.11 -20.72
CA GLU A 112 0.81 -4.94 -19.27
C GLU A 112 -0.64 -4.99 -18.81
N CYS A 113 -0.92 -5.77 -17.76
CA CYS A 113 -2.24 -5.91 -17.17
C CYS A 113 -2.24 -5.38 -15.73
N VAL A 114 -3.07 -4.37 -15.46
CA VAL A 114 -3.27 -3.77 -14.13
C VAL A 114 -4.73 -3.92 -13.71
N ASN A 115 -4.98 -4.41 -12.50
CA ASN A 115 -6.32 -4.58 -11.92
C ASN A 115 -6.65 -3.48 -10.91
#